data_AF-A0A8S4SKC6-F1
#
_entry.id   AF-A0A8S4SKC6-F1
#
_cell.length_a   1.000
_cell.length_b   1.000
_cell.length_c   1.000
_cell.angle_alpha   90.00
_cell.angle_beta   90.00
_cell.angle_gamma   90.00
#
_symmetry.space_group_name_H-M   'P 1'
#
loop_
_entity.id
_entity.type
_entity.pdbx_description
1 polymer ?
#
loop_
_entity_poly.entity_id
_entity_poly.type
_entity_poly.pdbx_seq_one_letter_code
_entity_poly.pdbx_strand_id
1 'polypeptide(L)'
;MLPLVLIFLFAQGAFSLPVLDVNFYDIIDSPVIPDNGQLINRNITTGAMEYIDGGDIPMYGHMIIAPVHDMASLNDPSSQALAALHIITIMGEMANGIPGDACAASAFINAYLNNGGKSAVASYVQQIIRYIDVIDNQYQNLNAVRYSAGSRGNCAGGGRTYPFEEVWDTILNNCNSWESALLNEEYCAAKRLYSAWNVRSNNIAAAFTASSIPEIREIVKQALPQVADLLRTVANGGNPHQAAQDAKAALLGCVY
;
A
#
# COMPACT_ATOMS: atom_id res chain seq x y z
N MET A 1 -7.44 -12.88 -41.30
CA MET A 1 -8.91 -12.73 -41.21
C MET A 1 -9.26 -12.46 -39.76
N LEU A 2 -10.01 -11.37 -39.56
CA LEU A 2 -10.58 -10.82 -38.33
C LEU A 2 -11.38 -11.85 -37.48
N PRO A 3 -11.64 -11.53 -36.20
CA PRO A 3 -12.85 -10.77 -35.89
C PRO A 3 -12.59 -9.56 -34.98
N LEU A 4 -12.46 -8.37 -35.59
CA LEU A 4 -12.94 -7.11 -35.02
C LEU A 4 -14.41 -6.94 -35.47
N VAL A 5 -15.39 -7.28 -34.64
CA VAL A 5 -16.74 -6.71 -34.73
C VAL A 5 -17.37 -6.76 -33.34
N LEU A 6 -18.17 -5.72 -33.02
CA LEU A 6 -19.27 -5.69 -32.05
C LEU A 6 -19.08 -5.06 -30.65
N ILE A 7 -18.54 -3.84 -30.55
CA ILE A 7 -19.05 -2.83 -29.57
C ILE A 7 -18.94 -1.41 -30.16
N PHE A 8 -19.49 -1.15 -31.36
CA PHE A 8 -19.46 0.19 -31.99
C PHE A 8 -20.82 0.70 -32.49
N LEU A 9 -21.93 0.22 -31.93
CA LEU A 9 -23.27 0.55 -32.46
C LEU A 9 -24.21 1.29 -31.49
N PHE A 10 -23.71 1.90 -30.41
CA PHE A 10 -24.54 2.81 -29.57
C PHE A 10 -23.97 4.23 -29.37
N ALA A 11 -22.84 4.58 -30.00
CA ALA A 11 -22.23 5.91 -29.83
C ALA A 11 -22.33 6.83 -31.06
N GLN A 12 -23.18 6.53 -32.05
CA GLN A 12 -23.32 7.38 -33.26
C GLN A 12 -24.01 8.74 -33.00
N GLY A 13 -24.37 9.07 -31.76
CA GLY A 13 -24.96 10.36 -31.40
C GLY A 13 -24.00 11.40 -30.79
N ALA A 14 -22.80 11.00 -30.34
CA ALA A 14 -21.94 11.87 -29.53
C ALA A 14 -20.73 12.49 -30.27
N PHE A 15 -20.46 12.07 -31.52
CA PHE A 15 -19.28 12.50 -32.29
C PHE A 15 -19.50 13.75 -33.18
N SER A 16 -20.53 14.55 -32.94
CA SER A 16 -20.72 15.83 -33.65
C SER A 16 -20.12 17.05 -32.94
N LEU A 17 -19.32 16.86 -31.89
CA LEU A 17 -18.58 17.95 -31.23
C LEU A 17 -17.13 18.01 -31.76
N PRO A 18 -16.72 19.13 -32.40
CA PRO A 18 -15.44 19.23 -33.10
C PRO A 18 -14.34 19.71 -32.15
N VAL A 19 -13.98 18.96 -31.09
CA VAL A 19 -12.79 19.28 -30.27
C VAL A 19 -12.16 18.08 -29.54
N LEU A 20 -12.33 16.85 -30.02
CA LEU A 20 -11.60 15.71 -29.45
C LEU A 20 -10.40 15.38 -30.33
N ASP A 21 -9.25 15.98 -29.97
CA ASP A 21 -7.94 15.55 -30.45
C ASP A 21 -7.67 14.15 -29.89
N VAL A 22 -7.88 13.13 -30.72
CA VAL A 22 -7.51 11.75 -30.40
C VAL A 22 -6.06 11.57 -30.86
N ASN A 23 -5.12 11.74 -29.94
CA ASN A 23 -3.73 11.43 -30.19
C ASN A 23 -3.53 9.91 -30.16
N PHE A 24 -3.12 9.34 -31.29
CA PHE A 24 -2.70 7.96 -31.38
C PHE A 24 -1.23 7.86 -30.99
N TYR A 25 -0.94 7.14 -29.91
CA TYR A 25 0.42 6.82 -29.48
C TYR A 25 0.73 5.36 -29.78
N ASP A 26 1.98 5.06 -30.14
CA ASP A 26 2.49 3.69 -30.09
C ASP A 26 2.51 3.22 -28.63
N ILE A 27 2.32 1.91 -28.37
CA ILE A 27 2.28 1.35 -27.00
C ILE A 27 3.51 1.74 -26.16
N ILE A 28 4.65 1.97 -26.81
CA ILE A 28 5.93 2.33 -26.18
C ILE A 28 6.01 3.83 -25.85
N ASP A 29 5.31 4.68 -26.62
CA ASP A 29 5.34 6.15 -26.51
C ASP A 29 4.05 6.73 -25.93
N SER A 30 3.14 5.88 -25.43
CA SER A 30 1.93 6.35 -24.75
C SER A 30 2.36 7.13 -23.49
N PRO A 31 2.07 8.44 -23.41
CA PRO A 31 2.25 9.14 -22.15
C PRO A 31 1.38 8.44 -21.12
N VAL A 32 1.97 8.09 -19.98
CA VAL A 32 1.22 7.55 -18.85
C VAL A 32 0.20 8.61 -18.47
N ILE A 33 -1.09 8.33 -18.64
CA ILE A 33 -2.14 9.23 -18.16
C ILE A 33 -2.03 9.18 -16.63
N PRO A 34 -1.56 10.25 -15.96
CA PRO A 34 -1.03 10.13 -14.60
C PRO A 34 -2.06 9.70 -13.56
N ASP A 35 -3.35 9.80 -13.88
CA ASP A 35 -4.45 9.49 -12.97
C ASP A 35 -5.60 8.68 -13.61
N ASN A 36 -5.92 8.84 -14.89
CA ASN A 36 -7.13 8.27 -15.53
C ASN A 36 -8.42 8.38 -14.66
N GLY A 37 -8.52 9.43 -13.84
CA GLY A 37 -9.61 9.66 -12.88
C GLY A 37 -9.53 8.89 -11.54
N GLN A 38 -8.50 8.08 -11.32
CA GLN A 38 -8.27 7.30 -10.10
C GLN A 38 -7.46 8.09 -9.06
N LEU A 39 -7.64 7.79 -7.77
CA LEU A 39 -6.87 8.42 -6.68
C LEU A 39 -5.49 7.77 -6.53
N ILE A 40 -5.42 6.47 -6.77
CA ILE A 40 -4.20 5.66 -6.72
C ILE A 40 -4.15 4.85 -8.00
N ASN A 41 -2.96 4.72 -8.58
CA ASN A 41 -2.71 3.87 -9.74
C ASN A 41 -1.27 3.35 -9.74
N ARG A 42 -0.92 2.57 -10.76
CA ARG A 42 0.43 2.03 -10.91
C ARG A 42 1.51 3.11 -10.96
N ASN A 43 1.28 4.24 -11.64
CA ASN A 43 2.26 5.32 -11.73
C ASN A 43 2.59 5.90 -10.35
N ILE A 44 1.56 6.17 -9.54
CA ILE A 44 1.73 6.69 -8.17
C ILE A 44 2.46 5.68 -7.30
N THR A 45 2.04 4.41 -7.33
CA THR A 45 2.64 3.37 -6.48
C THR A 45 4.07 3.03 -6.90
N THR A 46 4.39 3.01 -8.20
CA THR A 46 5.77 2.82 -8.70
C THR A 46 6.65 4.02 -8.37
N GLY A 47 6.20 5.25 -8.69
CA GLY A 47 6.97 6.46 -8.41
C GLY A 47 7.25 6.66 -6.92
N ALA A 48 6.29 6.33 -6.03
CA ALA A 48 6.53 6.38 -4.59
C ALA A 48 7.62 5.39 -4.14
N MET A 49 7.69 4.20 -4.76
CA MET A 49 8.68 3.18 -4.42
C MET A 49 10.08 3.48 -4.98
N GLU A 50 10.21 4.30 -6.02
CA GLU A 50 11.51 4.76 -6.53
C GLU A 50 12.30 5.59 -5.50
N TYR A 51 11.63 6.14 -4.48
CA TYR A 51 12.28 6.82 -3.35
C TYR A 51 13.00 5.89 -2.38
N ILE A 52 12.72 4.59 -2.46
CA ILE A 52 13.49 3.57 -1.74
C ILE A 52 14.63 3.13 -2.64
N ASP A 53 15.85 3.09 -2.10
CA ASP A 53 16.99 2.53 -2.83
C ASP A 53 16.72 1.05 -3.18
N GLY A 54 16.62 0.76 -4.48
CA GLY A 54 16.31 -0.55 -5.03
C GLY A 54 17.26 -1.66 -4.56
N GLY A 55 18.49 -1.30 -4.15
CA GLY A 55 19.48 -2.23 -3.60
C GLY A 55 19.14 -2.75 -2.20
N ASP A 56 18.31 -2.04 -1.45
CA ASP A 56 17.93 -2.38 -0.07
C ASP A 56 16.58 -3.13 0.00
N ILE A 57 15.95 -3.38 -1.16
CA ILE A 57 14.73 -4.19 -1.25
C ILE A 57 15.11 -5.67 -1.14
N PRO A 58 14.65 -6.39 -0.09
CA PRO A 58 14.90 -7.82 -0.03
C PRO A 58 14.24 -8.49 -1.24
N MET A 59 14.89 -9.51 -1.81
CA MET A 59 14.41 -10.20 -3.03
C MET A 59 12.91 -10.56 -2.97
N TYR A 60 12.42 -11.02 -1.82
CA TYR A 60 11.01 -11.38 -1.64
C TYR A 60 10.08 -10.16 -1.53
N GLY A 61 10.60 -8.96 -1.21
CA GLY A 61 9.83 -7.71 -1.22
C GLY A 61 9.38 -7.31 -2.62
N HIS A 62 10.16 -7.60 -3.66
CA HIS A 62 9.71 -7.40 -5.04
C HIS A 62 8.50 -8.25 -5.42
N MET A 63 8.31 -9.42 -4.78
CA MET A 63 7.15 -10.26 -5.04
C MET A 63 5.84 -9.67 -4.52
N ILE A 64 5.89 -8.80 -3.51
CA ILE A 64 4.69 -8.16 -2.97
C ILE A 64 4.37 -6.83 -3.65
N ILE A 65 5.37 -6.18 -4.26
CA ILE A 65 5.21 -4.91 -4.97
C ILE A 65 4.36 -5.07 -6.26
N ALA A 66 4.54 -6.18 -6.99
CA ALA A 66 3.79 -6.45 -8.21
C ALA A 66 2.26 -6.53 -7.99
N PRO A 67 1.73 -7.39 -7.10
CA PRO A 67 0.28 -7.45 -6.86
C PRO A 67 -0.27 -6.14 -6.29
N VAL A 68 0.52 -5.38 -5.52
CA VAL A 68 0.14 -4.04 -5.04
C VAL A 68 -0.06 -3.05 -6.20
N HIS A 69 0.80 -3.08 -7.22
CA HIS A 69 0.64 -2.27 -8.43
C HIS A 69 -0.60 -2.67 -9.25
N ASP A 70 -0.92 -3.96 -9.28
CA ASP A 70 -2.10 -4.45 -9.98
C ASP A 70 -3.37 -4.05 -9.23
N MET A 71 -3.39 -4.10 -7.90
CA MET A 71 -4.49 -3.58 -7.08
C MET A 71 -4.69 -2.07 -7.26
N ALA A 72 -3.60 -1.30 -7.35
CA ALA A 72 -3.66 0.13 -7.62
C ALA A 72 -4.35 0.43 -8.97
N SER A 73 -4.21 -0.46 -9.95
CA SER A 73 -4.78 -0.28 -11.30
C SER A 73 -6.26 -0.63 -11.38
N LEU A 74 -6.83 -1.26 -10.34
CA LEU A 74 -8.26 -1.54 -10.27
C LEU A 74 -9.06 -0.25 -10.06
N ASN A 75 -10.16 -0.12 -10.79
CA ASN A 75 -11.10 1.00 -10.62
C ASN A 75 -12.07 0.78 -9.45
N ASP A 76 -11.55 0.31 -8.32
CA ASP A 76 -12.29 0.11 -7.07
C ASP A 76 -11.61 0.88 -5.92
N PRO A 77 -12.35 1.71 -5.15
CA PRO A 77 -11.78 2.46 -4.04
C PRO A 77 -11.17 1.61 -2.93
N SER A 78 -11.67 0.39 -2.73
CA SER A 78 -11.18 -0.51 -1.67
C SER A 78 -9.82 -1.10 -2.07
N SER A 79 -9.68 -1.53 -3.32
CA SER A 79 -8.38 -1.95 -3.90
C SER A 79 -7.35 -0.81 -3.91
N GLN A 80 -7.77 0.41 -4.27
CA GLN A 80 -6.90 1.58 -4.27
C GLN A 80 -6.43 1.96 -2.85
N ALA A 81 -7.32 1.90 -1.86
CA ALA A 81 -6.97 2.13 -0.47
C ALA A 81 -6.00 1.09 0.08
N LEU A 82 -6.24 -0.18 -0.25
CA LEU A 82 -5.38 -1.28 0.14
C LEU A 82 -3.98 -1.13 -0.48
N ALA A 83 -3.90 -0.84 -1.79
CA ALA A 83 -2.64 -0.59 -2.46
C ALA A 83 -1.88 0.60 -1.84
N ALA A 84 -2.56 1.71 -1.55
CA ALA A 84 -1.94 2.85 -0.90
C ALA A 84 -1.37 2.52 0.48
N LEU A 85 -2.16 1.81 1.30
CA LEU A 85 -1.72 1.37 2.62
C LEU A 85 -0.50 0.46 2.53
N HIS A 86 -0.52 -0.52 1.62
CA HIS A 86 0.60 -1.42 1.42
C HIS A 86 1.87 -0.69 1.03
N ILE A 87 1.80 0.27 0.10
CA ILE A 87 2.95 1.11 -0.25
C ILE A 87 3.47 1.86 0.98
N ILE A 88 2.61 2.51 1.77
CA ILE A 88 3.03 3.21 2.98
C ILE A 88 3.74 2.27 3.96
N THR A 89 3.18 1.07 4.19
CA THR A 89 3.76 0.12 5.14
C THR A 89 5.08 -0.47 4.66
N ILE A 90 5.18 -0.78 3.36
CA ILE A 90 6.41 -1.26 2.73
C ILE A 90 7.48 -0.16 2.83
N MET A 91 7.17 1.08 2.43
CA MET A 91 8.08 2.22 2.53
C MET A 91 8.54 2.45 3.97
N GLY A 92 7.61 2.47 4.94
CA GLY A 92 7.93 2.69 6.35
C GLY A 92 8.85 1.63 6.95
N GLU A 93 8.65 0.35 6.62
CA GLU A 93 9.52 -0.75 7.04
C GLU A 93 10.89 -0.73 6.35
N MET A 94 10.98 -0.10 5.19
CA MET A 94 12.19 -0.10 4.37
C MET A 94 13.04 1.15 4.49
N ALA A 95 12.49 2.26 4.97
CA ALA A 95 13.18 3.54 5.00
C ALA A 95 14.40 3.55 5.96
N ASN A 96 14.31 2.88 7.12
CA ASN A 96 15.42 2.83 8.08
C ASN A 96 16.54 1.90 7.60
N GLY A 97 17.81 2.28 7.77
CA GLY A 97 18.93 1.42 7.38
C GLY A 97 19.04 0.13 8.20
N ILE A 98 18.82 0.21 9.52
CA ILE A 98 18.77 -0.96 10.38
C ILE A 98 17.30 -1.29 10.65
N PRO A 99 16.80 -2.48 10.24
CA PRO A 99 15.39 -2.81 10.43
C PRO A 99 15.06 -2.96 11.92
N GLY A 100 13.86 -2.50 12.29
CA GLY A 100 13.32 -2.60 13.64
C GLY A 100 12.64 -3.95 13.92
N ASP A 101 11.66 -3.93 14.81
CA ASP A 101 10.82 -5.06 15.18
C ASP A 101 9.37 -4.79 14.73
N ALA A 102 8.65 -5.84 14.32
CA ALA A 102 7.27 -5.77 13.84
C ALA A 102 6.24 -5.93 14.97
N CYS A 103 6.60 -5.53 16.20
CA CYS A 103 5.79 -5.78 17.37
C CYS A 103 4.38 -5.19 17.27
N ALA A 104 4.25 -3.95 16.76
CA ALA A 104 2.95 -3.30 16.63
C ALA A 104 2.01 -4.09 15.71
N ALA A 105 2.52 -4.56 14.56
CA ALA A 105 1.76 -5.38 13.62
C ALA A 105 1.35 -6.72 14.24
N SER A 106 2.30 -7.45 14.84
CA SER A 106 2.00 -8.73 15.50
C SER A 106 1.01 -8.61 16.66
N ALA A 107 1.13 -7.55 17.46
CA ALA A 107 0.23 -7.30 18.57
C ALA A 107 -1.18 -7.01 18.08
N PHE A 108 -1.30 -6.26 16.97
CA PHE A 108 -2.58 -6.02 16.32
C PHE A 108 -3.19 -7.29 15.72
N ILE A 109 -2.42 -8.10 14.99
CA ILE A 109 -2.88 -9.38 14.44
C ILE A 109 -3.39 -10.31 15.55
N ASN A 110 -2.61 -10.45 16.62
CA ASN A 110 -3.01 -11.27 17.77
C ASN A 110 -4.26 -10.71 18.45
N ALA A 111 -4.34 -9.39 18.63
CA ALA A 111 -5.53 -8.75 19.20
C ALA A 111 -6.75 -9.02 18.33
N TYR A 112 -6.66 -8.81 17.02
CA TYR A 112 -7.76 -9.03 16.06
C TYR A 112 -8.35 -10.45 16.17
N LEU A 113 -7.52 -11.49 16.13
CA LEU A 113 -7.98 -12.87 16.26
C LEU A 113 -8.60 -13.19 17.63
N ASN A 114 -8.20 -12.47 18.67
CA ASN A 114 -8.76 -12.60 20.02
C ASN A 114 -9.94 -11.63 20.27
N ASN A 115 -10.60 -11.13 19.21
CA ASN A 115 -11.69 -10.13 19.28
C ASN A 115 -11.27 -8.84 20.00
N GLY A 116 -10.03 -8.41 19.75
CA GLY A 116 -9.46 -7.17 20.23
C GLY A 116 -10.23 -5.97 19.72
N GLY A 117 -10.57 -5.05 20.64
CA GLY A 117 -11.45 -3.92 20.32
C GLY A 117 -10.73 -2.73 19.69
N LYS A 118 -11.46 -1.60 19.63
CA LYS A 118 -11.02 -0.32 19.06
C LYS A 118 -9.63 0.16 19.50
N SER A 119 -9.17 -0.20 20.70
CA SER A 119 -7.85 0.18 21.20
C SER A 119 -6.69 -0.45 20.40
N ALA A 120 -6.85 -1.69 19.92
CA ALA A 120 -5.86 -2.37 19.11
C ALA A 120 -5.76 -1.73 17.73
N VAL A 121 -6.92 -1.43 17.13
CA VAL A 121 -7.04 -0.67 15.86
C VAL A 121 -6.35 0.68 16.00
N ALA A 122 -6.68 1.47 17.03
CA ALA A 122 -6.07 2.78 17.27
C ALA A 122 -4.55 2.69 17.43
N SER A 123 -4.06 1.67 18.15
CA SER A 123 -2.62 1.44 18.35
C SER A 123 -1.91 1.11 17.04
N TYR A 124 -2.55 0.36 16.14
CA TYR A 124 -1.97 0.04 14.84
C TYR A 124 -2.04 1.22 13.86
N VAL A 125 -3.10 2.02 13.90
CA VAL A 125 -3.16 3.27 13.12
C VAL A 125 -2.06 4.24 13.55
N GLN A 126 -1.72 4.31 14.84
CA GLN A 126 -0.54 5.05 15.31
C GLN A 126 0.77 4.51 14.73
N GLN A 127 0.87 3.21 14.45
CA GLN A 127 2.02 2.66 13.73
C GLN A 127 2.04 3.09 12.26
N ILE A 128 0.90 3.11 11.57
CA ILE A 128 0.80 3.62 10.19
C ILE A 128 1.23 5.09 10.13
N ILE A 129 0.81 5.90 11.10
CA ILE A 129 1.22 7.30 11.25
C ILE A 129 2.75 7.42 11.41
N ARG A 130 3.38 6.52 12.18
CA ARG A 130 4.85 6.48 12.28
C ARG A 130 5.52 6.11 10.97
N TYR A 131 4.93 5.24 10.14
CA TYR A 131 5.45 4.99 8.79
C TYR A 131 5.40 6.25 7.94
N ILE A 132 4.31 7.03 8.02
CA ILE A 132 4.20 8.32 7.34
C ILE A 132 5.26 9.32 7.85
N ASP A 133 5.51 9.39 9.16
CA ASP A 133 6.56 10.25 9.73
C ASP A 133 7.96 9.84 9.23
N VAL A 134 8.21 8.54 9.09
CA VAL A 134 9.48 8.05 8.55
C VAL A 134 9.63 8.42 7.07
N ILE A 135 8.56 8.31 6.26
CA ILE A 135 8.54 8.72 4.85
C ILE A 135 8.80 10.24 4.72
N ASP A 136 8.14 11.07 5.55
CA ASP A 136 8.36 12.52 5.58
C ASP A 136 9.83 12.85 5.96
N ASN A 137 10.35 12.21 7.02
CA ASN A 137 11.73 12.41 7.45
C ASN A 137 12.75 11.94 6.40
N GLN A 138 12.46 10.90 5.64
CA GLN A 138 13.31 10.42 4.56
C GLN A 138 13.50 11.49 3.48
N TYR A 139 12.44 12.26 3.19
CA TYR A 139 12.50 13.39 2.26
C TYR A 139 13.26 14.59 2.83
N GLN A 140 13.05 14.92 4.11
CA GLN A 140 13.70 16.06 4.75
C GLN A 140 15.20 15.82 5.01
N ASN A 141 15.58 14.61 5.40
CA ASN A 141 16.96 14.24 5.70
C ASN A 141 17.21 12.74 5.49
N LEU A 142 17.43 12.36 4.24
CA LEU A 142 17.70 10.98 3.84
C LEU A 142 18.82 10.31 4.67
N ASN A 143 19.90 11.04 4.97
CA ASN A 143 21.02 10.48 5.72
C ASN A 143 20.64 10.16 7.17
N ALA A 144 19.80 10.99 7.80
CA ALA A 144 19.35 10.73 9.17
C ALA A 144 18.55 9.42 9.27
N VAL A 145 17.70 9.14 8.27
CA VAL A 145 16.89 7.90 8.23
C VAL A 145 17.71 6.70 7.76
N ARG A 146 18.61 6.89 6.78
CA ARG A 146 19.49 5.82 6.29
C ARG A 146 20.38 5.24 7.39
N TYR A 147 20.83 6.06 8.34
CA TYR A 147 21.69 5.61 9.43
C TYR A 147 20.95 5.39 10.75
N SER A 148 19.61 5.46 10.76
CA SER A 148 18.80 5.15 11.93
C SER A 148 18.43 3.67 12.01
N ALA A 149 18.04 3.27 13.22
CA ALA A 149 17.38 2.01 13.47
C ALA A 149 15.87 2.21 13.53
N GLY A 150 15.12 1.28 12.92
CA GLY A 150 13.67 1.21 13.09
C GLY A 150 13.27 0.95 14.54
N SER A 151 11.98 1.12 14.83
CA SER A 151 11.44 0.96 16.19
C SER A 151 11.74 -0.43 16.76
N ARG A 152 12.25 -0.47 17.99
CA ARG A 152 12.44 -1.71 18.75
C ARG A 152 11.24 -1.96 19.67
N GLY A 153 10.88 -3.22 19.85
CA GLY A 153 9.80 -3.61 20.75
C GLY A 153 10.13 -4.87 21.55
N ASN A 154 9.38 -5.08 22.63
CA ASN A 154 9.62 -6.18 23.58
C ASN A 154 8.75 -7.41 23.32
N CYS A 155 8.36 -7.66 22.08
CA CYS A 155 7.52 -8.79 21.74
C CYS A 155 8.34 -10.04 21.38
N ALA A 156 7.74 -11.21 21.59
CA ALA A 156 8.39 -12.49 21.28
C ALA A 156 8.84 -12.54 19.81
N GLY A 157 10.09 -12.96 19.58
CA GLY A 157 10.66 -13.06 18.23
C GLY A 157 10.73 -11.74 17.45
N GLY A 158 10.64 -10.58 18.12
CA GLY A 158 10.62 -9.28 17.43
C GLY A 158 9.38 -9.06 16.58
N GLY A 159 8.28 -9.77 16.85
CA GLY A 159 6.99 -9.57 16.20
C GLY A 159 6.84 -10.37 14.91
N ARG A 160 7.74 -11.33 14.71
CA ARG A 160 7.83 -12.16 13.50
C ARG A 160 7.16 -13.51 13.66
N THR A 161 6.62 -13.77 14.85
CA THR A 161 5.82 -14.94 15.14
C THR A 161 4.42 -14.48 15.47
N TYR A 162 3.48 -14.77 14.58
CA TYR A 162 2.07 -14.50 14.72
C TYR A 162 1.30 -15.60 13.98
N PRO A 163 0.02 -15.85 14.31
CA PRO A 163 -0.81 -16.88 13.68
C PRO A 163 -1.16 -16.50 12.22
N PHE A 164 -0.18 -16.64 11.33
CA PHE A 164 -0.23 -16.19 9.94
C PHE A 164 -1.39 -16.80 9.15
N GLU A 165 -1.55 -18.13 9.19
CA GLU A 165 -2.60 -18.81 8.41
C GLU A 165 -3.99 -18.40 8.90
N GLU A 166 -4.19 -18.33 10.22
CA GLU A 166 -5.48 -18.00 10.83
C GLU A 166 -5.95 -16.57 10.49
N VAL A 167 -5.04 -15.60 10.52
CA VAL A 167 -5.38 -14.22 10.13
C VAL A 167 -5.67 -14.11 8.64
N TRP A 168 -4.90 -14.80 7.79
CA TRP A 168 -5.11 -14.76 6.34
C TRP A 168 -6.37 -15.48 5.89
N ASP A 169 -6.74 -16.60 6.52
CA ASP A 169 -8.04 -17.23 6.33
C ASP A 169 -9.17 -16.23 6.63
N THR A 170 -9.02 -15.46 7.70
CA THR A 170 -10.00 -14.42 8.05
C THR A 170 -10.04 -13.29 7.02
N ILE A 171 -8.88 -12.80 6.56
CA ILE A 171 -8.79 -11.75 5.52
C ILE A 171 -9.46 -12.19 4.23
N LEU A 172 -9.15 -13.41 3.75
CA LEU A 172 -9.69 -13.97 2.52
C LEU A 172 -11.19 -14.26 2.63
N ASN A 173 -11.68 -14.71 3.79
CA ASN A 173 -13.11 -14.93 4.01
C ASN A 173 -13.93 -13.63 4.05
N ASN A 174 -13.29 -12.48 4.29
CA ASN A 174 -13.94 -11.16 4.34
C ASN A 174 -13.66 -10.30 3.09
N CYS A 175 -12.99 -10.84 2.07
CA CYS A 175 -12.73 -10.10 0.84
C CYS A 175 -13.96 -10.03 -0.07
N ASN A 176 -14.05 -8.97 -0.86
CA ASN A 176 -15.06 -8.88 -1.90
C ASN A 176 -14.62 -9.66 -3.15
N SER A 177 -15.56 -9.93 -4.06
CA SER A 177 -15.28 -10.71 -5.27
C SER A 177 -14.23 -10.08 -6.19
N TRP A 178 -14.08 -8.75 -6.16
CA TRP A 178 -13.17 -7.99 -7.03
C TRP A 178 -11.71 -8.06 -6.57
N GLU A 179 -11.50 -8.21 -5.27
CA GLU A 179 -10.16 -8.26 -4.66
C GLU A 179 -9.65 -9.68 -4.44
N SER A 180 -10.56 -10.66 -4.40
CA SER A 180 -10.25 -12.05 -3.99
C SER A 180 -9.07 -12.69 -4.73
N ALA A 181 -8.93 -12.46 -6.04
CA ALA A 181 -7.83 -13.00 -6.82
C ALA A 181 -6.49 -12.36 -6.43
N LEU A 182 -6.45 -11.02 -6.32
CA LEU A 182 -5.24 -10.29 -5.98
C LEU A 182 -4.84 -10.56 -4.52
N LEU A 183 -5.77 -10.51 -3.57
CA LEU A 183 -5.51 -10.85 -2.17
C LEU A 183 -4.96 -12.28 -1.98
N ASN A 184 -5.33 -13.23 -2.85
CA ASN A 184 -4.72 -14.57 -2.84
C ASN A 184 -3.25 -14.55 -3.31
N GLU A 185 -2.91 -13.71 -4.30
CA GLU A 185 -1.52 -13.50 -4.70
C GLU A 185 -0.72 -12.84 -3.58
N GLU A 186 -1.33 -11.87 -2.89
CA GLU A 186 -0.73 -11.21 -1.75
C GLU A 186 -0.50 -12.14 -0.56
N TYR A 187 -1.47 -13.02 -0.26
CA TYR A 187 -1.30 -14.09 0.72
C TYR A 187 -0.04 -14.92 0.39
N CYS A 188 0.12 -15.33 -0.86
CA CYS A 188 1.27 -16.13 -1.28
C CYS A 188 2.59 -15.36 -1.14
N ALA A 189 2.61 -14.08 -1.51
CA ALA A 189 3.77 -13.21 -1.36
C ALA A 189 4.11 -12.97 0.12
N ALA A 190 3.12 -12.64 0.94
CA ALA A 190 3.25 -12.44 2.38
C ALA A 190 3.75 -13.71 3.08
N LYS A 191 3.30 -14.89 2.66
CA LYS A 191 3.75 -16.18 3.22
C LYS A 191 5.22 -16.45 2.94
N ARG A 192 5.71 -16.10 1.74
CA ARG A 192 7.15 -16.19 1.41
C ARG A 192 7.97 -15.20 2.24
N LEU A 193 7.47 -13.98 2.43
CA LEU A 193 8.12 -12.96 3.28
C LEU A 193 8.12 -13.36 4.76
N TYR A 194 7.04 -13.96 5.25
CA TYR A 194 6.90 -14.46 6.61
C TYR A 194 7.87 -15.60 6.91
N SER A 195 8.09 -16.48 5.93
CA SER A 195 9.03 -17.61 6.04
C SER A 195 10.48 -17.26 5.67
N ALA A 196 10.76 -16.03 5.24
CA ALA A 196 12.10 -15.60 4.88
C ALA A 196 13.01 -15.53 6.11
N TRP A 197 14.31 -15.77 5.92
CA TRP A 197 15.32 -15.61 6.98
C TRP A 197 15.65 -14.15 7.29
N ASN A 198 15.38 -13.25 6.33
CA ASN A 198 15.72 -11.85 6.45
C ASN A 198 14.69 -11.13 7.36
N VAL A 199 15.22 -10.42 8.36
CA VAL A 199 14.46 -9.61 9.31
C VAL A 199 13.45 -8.68 8.63
N ARG A 200 13.91 -7.92 7.64
CA ARG A 200 13.12 -6.91 6.93
C ARG A 200 11.99 -7.57 6.17
N SER A 201 12.24 -8.71 5.53
CA SER A 201 11.19 -9.51 4.89
C SER A 201 10.09 -9.92 5.89
N ASN A 202 10.44 -10.41 7.07
CA ASN A 202 9.44 -10.78 8.07
C ASN A 202 8.66 -9.57 8.59
N ASN A 203 9.33 -8.43 8.80
CA ASN A 203 8.66 -7.22 9.25
C ASN A 203 7.67 -6.71 8.19
N ILE A 204 8.08 -6.70 6.92
CA ILE A 204 7.18 -6.39 5.80
C ILE A 204 6.01 -7.37 5.82
N ALA A 205 6.24 -8.69 5.99
CA ALA A 205 5.14 -9.66 6.06
C ALA A 205 4.14 -9.33 7.17
N ALA A 206 4.63 -8.99 8.37
CA ALA A 206 3.80 -8.66 9.51
C ALA A 206 3.01 -7.37 9.28
N ALA A 207 3.68 -6.29 8.88
CA ALA A 207 3.04 -5.00 8.60
C ALA A 207 2.04 -5.10 7.44
N PHE A 208 2.39 -5.86 6.41
CA PHE A 208 1.51 -6.11 5.27
C PHE A 208 0.27 -6.91 5.69
N THR A 209 0.46 -8.01 6.42
CA THR A 209 -0.65 -8.86 6.92
C THR A 209 -1.58 -8.04 7.83
N ALA A 210 -1.02 -7.28 8.76
CA ALA A 210 -1.79 -6.43 9.66
C ALA A 210 -2.58 -5.33 8.90
N SER A 211 -2.02 -4.83 7.81
CA SER A 211 -2.66 -3.81 6.96
C SER A 211 -3.78 -4.38 6.09
N SER A 212 -3.73 -5.66 5.76
CA SER A 212 -4.79 -6.34 5.00
C SER A 212 -6.01 -6.72 5.86
N ILE A 213 -5.97 -6.50 7.18
CA ILE A 213 -7.11 -6.73 8.09
C ILE A 213 -8.25 -5.73 7.77
N PRO A 214 -9.52 -6.19 7.66
CA PRO A 214 -10.65 -5.37 7.20
C PRO A 214 -10.83 -4.02 7.92
N GLU A 215 -10.67 -3.98 9.24
CA GLU A 215 -10.85 -2.76 10.03
C GLU A 215 -9.88 -1.64 9.63
N ILE A 216 -8.63 -2.01 9.31
CA ILE A 216 -7.62 -1.05 8.88
C ILE A 216 -7.90 -0.59 7.45
N ARG A 217 -8.32 -1.52 6.60
CA ARG A 217 -8.68 -1.22 5.20
C ARG A 217 -9.78 -0.19 5.11
N GLU A 218 -10.83 -0.33 5.92
CA GLU A 218 -11.95 0.63 5.94
C GLU A 218 -11.53 2.01 6.47
N ILE A 219 -10.63 2.07 7.46
CA ILE A 219 -10.05 3.33 7.94
C ILE A 219 -9.29 4.05 6.82
N VAL A 220 -8.41 3.34 6.11
CA VAL A 220 -7.64 3.94 5.02
C VAL A 220 -8.52 4.32 3.84
N LYS A 221 -9.54 3.52 3.54
CA LYS A 221 -10.51 3.84 2.49
C LYS A 221 -11.24 5.15 2.75
N GLN A 222 -11.60 5.44 4.00
CA GLN A 222 -12.18 6.73 4.38
C GLN A 222 -11.18 7.88 4.30
N ALA A 223 -9.91 7.64 4.65
CA ALA A 223 -8.81 8.60 4.57
C ALA A 223 -8.15 8.67 3.16
N LEU A 224 -8.67 7.93 2.18
CA LEU A 224 -8.01 7.70 0.89
C LEU A 224 -7.64 8.99 0.16
N PRO A 225 -8.47 10.05 0.10
CA PRO A 225 -8.10 11.28 -0.60
C PRO A 225 -6.79 11.89 -0.10
N GLN A 226 -6.61 11.98 1.22
CA GLN A 226 -5.40 12.56 1.84
C GLN A 226 -4.20 11.60 1.76
N VAL A 227 -4.44 10.30 1.94
CA VAL A 227 -3.42 9.27 1.79
C VAL A 227 -2.89 9.23 0.34
N ALA A 228 -3.78 9.38 -0.64
CA ALA A 228 -3.42 9.45 -2.04
C ALA A 228 -2.65 10.71 -2.40
N ASP A 229 -3.02 11.86 -1.82
CA ASP A 229 -2.29 13.12 -2.01
C ASP A 229 -0.85 13.04 -1.48
N LEU A 230 -0.65 12.40 -0.33
CA LEU A 230 0.69 12.09 0.18
C LEU A 230 1.49 11.26 -0.83
N LEU A 231 0.95 10.12 -1.28
CA LEU A 231 1.66 9.23 -2.20
C LEU A 231 1.92 9.89 -3.57
N ARG A 232 1.00 10.72 -4.07
CA ARG A 232 1.22 11.53 -5.27
C ARG A 232 2.35 12.53 -5.08
N THR A 233 2.37 13.21 -3.94
CA THR A 233 3.42 14.19 -3.63
C THR A 233 4.78 13.52 -3.61
N VAL A 234 4.87 12.36 -2.95
CA VAL A 234 6.09 11.55 -2.94
C VAL A 234 6.44 11.10 -4.36
N ALA A 235 5.52 10.47 -5.10
CA ALA A 235 5.79 9.92 -6.43
C ALA A 235 6.25 10.97 -7.45
N ASN A 236 5.81 12.22 -7.31
CA ASN A 236 6.21 13.33 -8.16
C ASN A 236 7.45 14.10 -7.63
N GLY A 237 8.04 13.65 -6.53
CA GLY A 237 9.20 14.27 -5.89
C GLY A 237 8.98 15.61 -5.22
N GLY A 238 7.73 15.94 -4.91
CA GLY A 238 7.37 17.09 -4.10
C GLY A 238 7.70 16.87 -2.62
N ASN A 239 7.70 17.96 -1.83
CA ASN A 239 7.87 17.88 -0.39
C ASN A 239 6.60 17.33 0.28
N PRO A 240 6.63 16.13 0.88
CA PRO A 240 5.44 15.49 1.40
C PRO A 240 4.99 16.05 2.75
N HIS A 241 5.70 16.99 3.37
CA HIS A 241 5.46 17.37 4.77
C HIS A 241 4.01 17.76 5.06
N GLN A 242 3.41 18.65 4.25
CA GLN A 242 2.03 19.07 4.45
C GLN A 242 1.05 17.91 4.19
N ALA A 243 1.20 17.20 3.07
CA ALA A 243 0.36 16.06 2.72
C ALA A 243 0.47 14.92 3.76
N ALA A 244 1.63 14.75 4.40
CA ALA A 244 1.85 13.82 5.50
C ALA A 244 1.06 14.23 6.74
N GLN A 245 1.04 15.51 7.11
CA GLN A 245 0.21 16.00 8.23
C GLN A 245 -1.28 15.77 7.95
N ASP A 246 -1.73 16.07 6.73
CA ASP A 246 -3.13 15.91 6.33
C ASP A 246 -3.56 14.43 6.31
N ALA A 247 -2.71 13.53 5.79
CA ALA A 247 -2.93 12.10 5.83
C ALA A 247 -3.00 11.55 7.26
N LYS A 248 -2.08 11.98 8.15
CA LYS A 248 -2.11 11.59 9.57
C LYS A 248 -3.38 12.05 10.27
N ALA A 249 -3.80 13.29 10.04
CA ALA A 249 -5.03 13.84 10.60
C ALA A 249 -6.27 13.06 10.13
N ALA A 250 -6.34 12.74 8.83
CA ALA A 250 -7.42 11.94 8.27
C ALA A 250 -7.50 10.53 8.87
N LEU A 251 -6.36 9.83 8.97
CA LEU A 251 -6.30 8.50 9.58
C LEU A 251 -6.76 8.52 11.05
N LEU A 252 -6.35 9.52 11.83
CA LEU A 252 -6.79 9.68 13.21
C LEU A 252 -8.29 9.99 13.30
N GLY A 253 -8.81 10.81 12.39
CA GLY A 253 -10.24 11.15 12.32
C GLY A 253 -11.15 9.95 12.06
N CYS A 254 -10.63 8.89 11.43
CA CYS A 254 -11.39 7.68 11.12
C CYS A 254 -11.36 6.60 12.22
N VAL A 255 -10.56 6.79 13.28
CA VAL A 255 -10.43 5.83 14.40
C VAL A 255 -11.48 6.07 15.50
N TYR A 256 -11.94 7.31 15.65
CA TYR A 256 -12.82 7.79 16.73
C TYR A 256 -14.24 8.04 16.23
#